data_AF-A0AAV9DGD4-F1
#
_entry.id   AF-A0AAV9DGD4-F1
#
_cell.length_a   1.000
_cell.length_b   1.000
_cell.length_c   1.000
_cell.angle_alpha   90.00
_cell.angle_beta   90.00
_cell.angle_gamma   90.00
#
_symmetry.space_group_name_H-M   'P 1'
#
loop_
_entity.id
_entity.type
_entity.pdbx_description
1 polymer ?
#
loop_
_entity_poly.entity_id
_entity_poly.type
_entity_poly.pdbx_seq_one_letter_code
_entity_poly.pdbx_strand_id
1 'polypeptide(L)' 'MIFVLQKRRERINERLRILQNLVPNGTKVDISTMLEEAVQYVKFLQLQIKLLSSDDLWMYAPIAYNGMDIGLDLKISPPS' A
#
# COMPACT_ATOMS: atom_id res chain seq x y z
N MET A 1 -4.65 4.63 35.95
CA MET A 1 -5.29 3.91 34.82
C MET A 1 -5.73 4.86 33.71
N ILE A 2 -6.55 5.89 33.98
CA ILE A 2 -7.17 6.78 32.95
C ILE A 2 -6.14 7.52 32.08
N PHE A 3 -5.10 8.11 32.68
CA PHE A 3 -4.06 8.83 31.92
C PHE A 3 -3.27 7.97 30.92
N VAL A 4 -3.08 6.68 31.22
CA VAL A 4 -2.37 5.76 30.33
C VAL A 4 -3.20 5.45 29.08
N LEU A 5 -4.52 5.31 29.26
CA LEU A 5 -5.47 5.10 28.17
C LEU A 5 -5.56 6.33 27.26
N GLN A 6 -5.55 7.53 27.85
CA GLN A 6 -5.53 8.80 27.11
C GLN A 6 -4.29 8.89 26.19
N LYS A 7 -3.08 8.67 26.76
CA LYS A 7 -1.83 8.68 26.00
C LYS A 7 -1.77 7.59 24.91
N ARG A 8 -2.45 6.46 25.10
CA ARG A 8 -2.55 5.43 24.05
C ARG A 8 -3.44 5.92 22.92
N ARG A 9 -4.60 6.51 23.22
CA ARG A 9 -5.55 7.02 22.23
C ARG A 9 -4.96 8.15 21.39
N GLU A 10 -4.26 9.09 22.02
CA GLU A 10 -3.58 10.19 21.33
C GLU A 10 -2.58 9.67 20.30
N ARG A 11 -1.71 8.73 20.70
CA ARG A 11 -0.75 8.10 19.78
C ARG A 11 -1.40 7.36 18.62
N ILE A 12 -2.55 6.72 18.84
CA ILE A 12 -3.30 6.06 17.76
C ILE A 12 -3.85 7.09 16.78
N ASN A 13 -4.48 8.16 17.28
CA ASN A 13 -5.05 9.20 16.44
C ASN A 13 -4.00 9.93 15.61
N GLU A 14 -2.82 10.18 16.18
CA GLU A 14 -1.70 10.76 15.45
C GLU A 14 -1.25 9.88 14.28
N ARG A 15 -1.10 8.57 14.52
CA ARG A 15 -0.76 7.60 13.46
C ARG A 15 -1.83 7.50 12.39
N LEU A 16 -3.12 7.53 12.78
CA LEU A 16 -4.22 7.53 11.82
C LEU A 16 -4.19 8.79 10.94
N ARG A 17 -3.91 9.96 11.51
CA ARG A 17 -3.81 11.21 10.76
C ARG A 17 -2.64 11.20 9.77
N ILE A 18 -1.51 10.61 10.15
CA ILE A 18 -0.38 10.41 9.24
C ILE A 18 -0.80 9.49 8.09
N LEU A 19 -1.44 8.36 8.41
CA LEU A 19 -1.90 7.40 7.41
C LEU A 19 -2.88 8.02 6.40
N GLN A 20 -3.83 8.84 6.85
CA GLN A 20 -4.77 9.57 5.98
C GLN A 20 -4.09 10.40 4.89
N ASN A 21 -2.91 10.96 5.17
CA ASN A 21 -2.15 11.76 4.21
C ASN A 21 -1.28 10.91 3.27
N LEU A 22 -0.99 9.67 3.64
CA LEU A 22 -0.16 8.76 2.84
C LEU A 22 -0.99 7.89 1.90
N VAL A 23 -2.22 7.54 2.28
CA VAL A 23 -3.11 6.69 1.50
C VAL A 23 -3.86 7.54 0.46
N PRO A 24 -3.88 7.16 -0.82
CA PRO A 24 -4.73 7.80 -1.82
C PRO A 24 -6.18 7.83 -1.36
N ASN A 25 -6.85 8.99 -1.44
CA ASN A 25 -8.22 9.18 -0.92
C ASN A 25 -8.41 8.94 0.60
N GLY A 26 -7.36 8.77 1.40
CA GLY A 26 -7.46 8.41 2.82
C GLY A 26 -8.25 9.39 3.70
N THR A 27 -8.40 10.65 3.27
CA THR A 27 -9.24 11.67 3.96
C THR A 27 -10.72 11.64 3.56
N LYS A 28 -11.08 10.89 2.51
CA LYS A 28 -12.43 10.85 1.91
C LYS A 28 -13.21 9.57 2.23
N VAL A 29 -12.57 8.61 2.88
CA VAL A 29 -13.14 7.30 3.22
C VAL A 29 -13.15 7.10 4.73
N ASP A 30 -13.95 6.15 5.22
CA ASP A 30 -13.94 5.80 6.65
C ASP A 30 -12.65 5.03 7.02
N ILE A 31 -12.44 4.83 8.32
CA ILE A 31 -11.21 4.21 8.84
C ILE A 31 -11.04 2.77 8.34
N SER A 32 -12.12 2.00 8.21
CA SER A 32 -12.03 0.61 7.76
C SER A 32 -11.55 0.57 6.32
N THR A 33 -12.21 1.35 5.44
CA THR A 33 -11.82 1.47 4.04
C THR A 33 -10.41 2.03 3.89
N MET A 34 -10.01 3.05 4.68
CA MET A 34 -8.65 3.59 4.63
C MET A 34 -7.59 2.53 4.97
N LEU A 35 -7.84 1.66 5.95
CA LEU A 35 -6.90 0.60 6.31
C LEU A 35 -6.78 -0.45 5.21
N GLU A 36 -7.87 -0.79 4.52
CA GLU A 36 -7.86 -1.67 3.36
C GLU A 36 -7.11 -1.03 2.18
N GLU A 37 -7.41 0.23 1.86
CA GLU A 37 -6.73 1.00 0.81
C GLU A 37 -5.23 1.16 1.12
N ALA A 38 -4.85 1.32 2.39
CA ALA A 38 -3.44 1.36 2.79
C ALA A 38 -2.71 0.06 2.43
N VAL A 39 -3.33 -1.10 2.69
CA VAL A 39 -2.75 -2.40 2.33
C VAL A 39 -2.60 -2.52 0.82
N GLN A 40 -3.62 -2.13 0.06
CA GLN A 40 -3.56 -2.16 -1.41
C GLN A 40 -2.50 -1.19 -1.95
N TYR A 41 -2.38 0.00 -1.37
CA TYR A 41 -1.39 0.99 -1.78
C TYR A 41 0.04 0.52 -1.51
N VAL A 42 0.30 -0.15 -0.39
CA VAL A 42 1.62 -0.76 -0.12
C VAL A 42 1.95 -1.85 -1.15
N LYS A 43 1.02 -2.75 -1.46
CA LYS A 43 1.23 -3.79 -2.49
C LYS A 43 1.51 -3.17 -3.86
N PHE A 44 0.75 -2.14 -4.21
CA PHE A 44 0.95 -1.37 -5.43
C PHE A 44 2.36 -0.74 -5.48
N LEU A 45 2.80 -0.06 -4.42
CA LEU A 45 4.14 0.53 -4.37
C LEU A 45 5.25 -0.52 -4.48
N GLN A 46 5.09 -1.68 -3.83
CA GLN A 46 6.02 -2.80 -3.94
C GLN A 46 6.12 -3.34 -5.37
N LEU A 47 4.97 -3.48 -6.06
CA LEU A 47 4.95 -3.89 -7.46
C LEU A 47 5.66 -2.86 -8.35
N GLN A 48 5.44 -1.57 -8.13
CA GLN A 48 6.10 -0.51 -8.88
C GLN A 48 7.63 -0.57 -8.73
N ILE A 49 8.13 -0.75 -7.50
CA ILE A 49 9.57 -0.90 -7.25
C ILE A 49 10.12 -2.12 -7.99
N LYS A 50 9.41 -3.26 -7.97
CA LYS A 50 9.84 -4.50 -8.64
C LYS A 50 9.93 -4.33 -10.16
N LEU A 51 8.93 -3.68 -10.77
CA LEU A 51 8.91 -3.45 -12.21
C LEU A 51 10.00 -2.46 -12.64
N LEU A 52 10.15 -1.35 -11.93
CA LEU A 52 11.16 -0.33 -12.24
C LEU A 52 12.60 -0.81 -12.03
N SER A 53 12.81 -1.77 -11.13
CA SER A 53 14.13 -2.35 -10.85
C SER A 53 14.47 -3.56 -11.73
N SER A 54 13.59 -3.96 -12.66
CA SER A 54 13.77 -5.16 -13.48
C SER A 54 14.11 -4.82 -14.92
N ASP A 55 15.22 -5.37 -15.43
CA ASP A 55 15.69 -5.18 -16.81
C ASP A 55 14.70 -5.72 -17.86
N ASP A 56 13.92 -6.75 -17.52
CA ASP A 56 12.96 -7.39 -18.43
C ASP A 56 11.52 -6.86 -18.25
N LEU A 57 11.16 -6.39 -17.05
CA LEU A 57 9.78 -6.06 -16.70
C LEU A 57 9.46 -4.57 -16.68
N TRP A 58 10.46 -3.68 -16.76
CA TRP A 58 10.24 -2.23 -16.71
C TRP A 58 9.30 -1.72 -17.81
N MET A 59 9.26 -2.42 -18.96
CA MET A 59 8.38 -2.07 -20.09
C MET A 59 6.89 -2.19 -19.74
N TYR A 60 6.55 -3.04 -18.77
CA TYR A 60 5.18 -3.22 -18.28
C TYR A 60 4.82 -2.29 -17.12
N ALA A 61 5.78 -1.51 -16.61
CA ALA A 61 5.55 -0.58 -15.49
C ALA A 61 4.37 0.38 -15.75
N PRO A 62 4.20 1.02 -16.93
CA PRO A 62 3.10 1.95 -17.17
C PRO A 62 1.70 1.32 -17.10
N ILE A 63 1.54 0.03 -17.41
CA ILE A 63 0.22 -0.64 -17.51
C ILE A 63 -0.22 -1.20 -16.15
N ALA A 64 0.74 -1.54 -15.27
CA ALA A 64 0.47 -2.01 -13.91
C ALA A 64 -0.11 -0.92 -12.99
N TYR A 65 -0.14 0.35 -13.42
CA TYR A 65 -0.66 1.46 -12.62
C TYR A 65 -2.20 1.45 -12.45
N ASN A 66 -2.94 0.80 -13.36
CA ASN A 66 -4.40 0.96 -13.46
C ASN A 66 -5.22 -0.07 -12.68
N GLY A 67 -4.64 -0.75 -11.68
CA GLY A 67 -5.37 -1.70 -10.86
C GLY A 67 -5.78 -2.99 -11.59
N MET A 68 -5.22 -3.25 -12.78
CA MET A 68 -5.18 -4.62 -13.27
C MET A 68 -4.22 -5.38 -12.36
N ASP A 69 -4.76 -6.30 -11.55
CA ASP A 69 -4.02 -7.45 -11.03
C ASP A 69 -3.47 -8.20 -12.25
N ILE A 70 -2.37 -7.72 -12.82
CA ILE A 70 -1.57 -8.53 -13.73
C ILE A 70 -1.13 -9.66 -12.83
N GLY A 71 -1.75 -10.84 -12.96
CA GLY A 71 -1.54 -12.03 -12.15
C GLY A 71 -0.09 -12.51 -12.21
N LEU A 72 0.82 -11.71 -11.66
CA LEU A 72 2.23 -11.94 -11.45
C LEU A 72 2.43 -12.74 -10.16
N ASP A 73 1.46 -13.58 -9.82
CA ASP A 73 1.66 -14.85 -9.13
C ASP A 73 2.23 -15.91 -10.09
N LEU A 74 2.84 -15.47 -11.20
CA LEU A 74 3.63 -16.34 -12.05
C LEU A 74 4.73 -16.90 -11.16
N LYS A 75 4.64 -18.21 -10.89
CA LYS A 75 5.78 -19.03 -10.50
C LYS A 75 6.92 -18.73 -11.47
N ILE A 76 7.77 -17.78 -11.12
CA ILE A 76 9.04 -17.55 -11.80
C ILE A 76 9.91 -18.73 -11.38
N SER A 77 9.70 -19.87 -12.06
CA SER A 77 10.71 -20.89 -12.13
C SER A 77 11.85 -20.29 -12.95
N PRO A 78 13.10 -20.31 -12.45
CA PRO A 78 14.22 -19.84 -13.24
C PRO A 78 14.33 -20.72 -14.50
N PRO A 79 14.70 -20.16 -15.66
CA PRO A 79 15.13 -21.00 -16.76
C PRO A 79 16.36 -21.79 -16.32
N SER A 80 16.43 -23.02 -16.82
CA SER A 80 17.31 -24.13 -16.44
C SER A 80 18.77 -23.76 -16.15
#